data_AF-R7W945-F1
#
_entry.id   AF-R7W945-F1
#
_cell.length_a   1.000
_cell.length_b   1.000
_cell.length_c   1.000
_cell.angle_alpha   90.00
_cell.angle_beta   90.00
_cell.angle_gamma   90.00
#
_symmetry.space_group_name_H-M   'P 1'
#
loop_
_entity.id
_entity.type
_entity.pdbx_description
1 polymer ?
#
loop_
_entity_poly.entity_id
_entity_poly.type
_entity_poly.pdbx_seq_one_letter_code
_entity_poly.pdbx_strand_id
1 'polypeptide(L)'
;MRLFVRLNGLTGRQVQRIFKALAHEHVHNDARSLVEYCCFRYLSRDNSDFHPSLRELAFQRLIFVTMLAWNDPYDEDNDPHSSLDNYSILGRLVEEDAFVRIAPAVAGVADASTAHHLFRALVGAEKGLSLDLWTTYLGELLK
;
A
#
# COMPACT_ATOMS: atom_id res chain seq x y z
N MET A 1 -5.10 -5.33 4.46
CA MET A 1 -5.52 -6.32 3.44
C MET A 1 -7.03 -6.32 3.06
N ARG A 2 -8.01 -6.15 3.99
CA ARG A 2 -9.46 -6.17 3.64
C ARG A 2 -10.02 -4.93 2.88
N LEU A 3 -9.30 -3.82 2.78
CA LEU A 3 -9.78 -2.61 2.09
C LEU A 3 -9.75 -2.74 0.55
N PHE A 4 -8.65 -3.23 -0.03
CA PHE A 4 -8.56 -3.55 -1.47
C PHE A 4 -9.55 -4.63 -1.91
N VAL A 5 -9.78 -5.60 -1.02
CA VAL A 5 -10.77 -6.67 -1.18
C VAL A 5 -12.18 -6.09 -1.35
N ARG A 6 -12.60 -5.15 -0.48
CA ARG A 6 -13.89 -4.46 -0.57
C ARG A 6 -14.00 -3.60 -1.84
N LEU A 7 -12.94 -2.88 -2.21
CA LEU A 7 -12.92 -2.05 -3.41
C LEU A 7 -12.94 -2.87 -4.72
N ASN A 8 -12.47 -4.12 -4.68
CA ASN A 8 -12.58 -5.07 -5.79
C ASN A 8 -13.94 -5.81 -5.83
N GLY A 9 -14.84 -5.58 -4.86
CA GLY A 9 -16.13 -6.30 -4.75
C GLY A 9 -15.99 -7.77 -4.30
N LEU A 10 -14.84 -8.14 -3.74
CA LEU A 10 -14.52 -9.50 -3.32
C LEU A 10 -14.42 -9.59 -1.80
N THR A 11 -14.50 -10.79 -1.25
CA THR A 11 -14.21 -11.06 0.18
C THR A 11 -12.76 -11.51 0.35
N GLY A 12 -12.19 -11.36 1.54
CA GLY A 12 -10.77 -11.68 1.77
C GLY A 12 -10.45 -13.15 1.48
N ARG A 13 -11.42 -14.03 1.77
CA ARG A 13 -11.36 -15.46 1.45
C ARG A 13 -11.40 -15.74 -0.05
N GLN A 14 -12.16 -14.96 -0.83
CA GLN A 14 -12.15 -15.09 -2.30
C GLN A 14 -10.83 -14.65 -2.89
N VAL A 15 -10.27 -13.52 -2.43
CA VAL A 15 -8.97 -13.05 -2.92
C VAL A 15 -7.85 -14.01 -2.55
N GLN A 16 -7.83 -14.55 -1.34
CA GLN A 16 -6.87 -15.58 -0.93
C GLN A 16 -7.00 -16.85 -1.76
N ARG A 17 -8.23 -17.28 -2.10
CA ARG A 17 -8.47 -18.46 -2.96
C ARG A 17 -7.96 -18.23 -4.38
N ILE A 18 -8.18 -17.05 -4.96
CA ILE A 18 -7.68 -16.73 -6.30
C ILE A 18 -6.15 -16.60 -6.29
N PHE A 19 -5.57 -15.98 -5.26
CA PHE A 19 -4.12 -15.91 -5.09
C PHE A 19 -3.50 -17.31 -5.03
N LYS A 20 -4.05 -18.21 -4.20
CA LYS A 20 -3.56 -19.60 -4.11
C LYS A 20 -3.73 -20.39 -5.42
N ALA A 21 -4.70 -20.03 -6.25
CA ALA A 21 -4.91 -20.67 -7.55
C ALA A 21 -3.97 -20.15 -8.65
N LEU A 22 -3.44 -18.93 -8.51
CA LEU A 22 -2.62 -18.28 -9.55
C LEU A 22 -1.14 -18.15 -9.17
N ALA A 23 -0.82 -18.06 -7.89
CA ALA A 23 0.54 -17.93 -7.39
C ALA A 23 1.19 -19.31 -7.25
N HIS A 24 2.53 -19.36 -7.38
CA HIS A 24 3.31 -20.56 -7.09
C HIS A 24 3.24 -20.91 -5.59
N GLU A 25 3.24 -22.22 -5.26
CA GLU A 25 3.06 -22.72 -3.87
C GLU A 25 4.04 -22.12 -2.85
N HIS A 26 5.27 -21.82 -3.25
CA HIS A 26 6.29 -21.24 -2.35
C HIS A 26 5.93 -19.82 -1.86
N VAL A 27 5.02 -19.14 -2.55
CA VAL A 27 4.59 -17.76 -2.26
C VAL A 27 3.31 -17.74 -1.40
N HIS A 28 2.63 -18.89 -1.25
CA HIS A 28 1.32 -18.97 -0.58
C HIS A 28 1.36 -18.66 0.92
N ASN A 29 2.52 -18.85 1.56
CA ASN A 29 2.73 -18.62 2.98
C ASN A 29 3.30 -17.23 3.30
N ASP A 30 3.70 -16.47 2.29
CA ASP A 30 4.20 -15.11 2.47
C ASP A 30 3.05 -14.10 2.39
N ALA A 31 2.74 -13.49 3.54
CA ALA A 31 1.69 -12.50 3.65
C ALA A 31 2.02 -11.22 2.84
N ARG A 32 3.30 -10.90 2.63
CA ARG A 32 3.72 -9.75 1.79
C ARG A 32 3.31 -9.95 0.34
N SER A 33 3.51 -11.16 -0.17
CA SER A 33 3.11 -11.52 -1.52
C SER A 33 1.60 -11.42 -1.76
N LEU A 34 0.77 -11.70 -0.74
CA LEU A 34 -0.68 -11.50 -0.85
C LEU A 34 -1.07 -10.01 -0.82
N VAL A 35 -0.35 -9.16 -0.07
CA VAL A 35 -0.54 -7.70 -0.07
C VAL A 35 -0.23 -7.13 -1.46
N GLU A 36 0.90 -7.54 -2.03
CA GLU A 36 1.32 -7.17 -3.38
C GLU A 36 0.29 -7.58 -4.43
N TYR A 37 -0.18 -8.84 -4.40
CA TYR A 37 -1.20 -9.33 -5.32
C TYR A 37 -2.49 -8.49 -5.27
N CYS A 38 -2.95 -8.12 -4.07
CA CYS A 38 -4.16 -7.30 -3.92
C CYS A 38 -3.98 -5.89 -4.49
N CYS A 39 -2.82 -5.29 -4.24
CA CYS A 39 -2.47 -3.95 -4.69
C CYS A 39 -2.37 -3.91 -6.22
N PHE A 40 -1.54 -4.79 -6.80
CA PHE A 40 -1.33 -4.86 -8.25
C PHE A 40 -2.62 -5.16 -9.02
N ARG A 41 -3.46 -6.10 -8.54
CA ARG A 41 -4.71 -6.46 -9.21
C ARG A 41 -5.73 -5.31 -9.24
N TYR A 42 -5.74 -4.46 -8.22
CA TYR A 42 -6.60 -3.29 -8.22
C TYR A 42 -6.09 -2.23 -9.20
N LEU A 43 -4.78 -1.96 -9.14
CA LEU A 43 -4.12 -0.92 -9.93
C LEU A 43 -4.05 -1.27 -11.42
N SER A 44 -3.93 -2.56 -11.79
CA SER A 44 -3.87 -3.01 -13.19
C SER A 44 -5.16 -2.81 -13.99
N ARG A 45 -6.22 -2.27 -13.38
CA ARG A 45 -7.50 -2.01 -14.04
C ARG A 45 -7.52 -0.69 -14.79
N ASP A 46 -6.55 0.18 -14.52
CA ASP A 46 -6.44 1.50 -15.11
C ASP A 46 -5.05 1.67 -15.76
N ASN A 47 -5.01 2.19 -16.98
CA ASN A 47 -3.79 2.40 -17.78
C ASN A 47 -3.45 3.89 -17.89
N SER A 48 -4.02 4.74 -17.05
CA SER A 48 -3.71 6.16 -16.99
C SER A 48 -2.30 6.40 -16.41
N ASP A 49 -1.63 7.45 -16.90
CA ASP A 49 -0.30 7.86 -16.40
C ASP A 49 -0.34 8.21 -14.90
N PHE A 50 -1.49 8.69 -14.41
CA PHE A 50 -1.82 8.87 -13.00
C PHE A 50 -3.18 8.26 -12.71
N HIS A 51 -3.23 7.34 -11.74
CA HIS A 51 -4.48 6.72 -11.35
C HIS A 51 -5.47 7.80 -10.85
N PRO A 52 -6.70 7.92 -11.39
CA PRO A 52 -7.62 9.03 -11.10
C PRO A 52 -7.99 9.13 -9.62
N SER A 53 -8.07 7.99 -8.92
CA SER A 53 -8.32 7.95 -7.47
C SER A 53 -7.16 8.50 -6.63
N LEU A 54 -5.97 8.77 -7.20
CA LEU A 54 -4.84 9.33 -6.45
C LEU A 54 -5.13 10.73 -5.89
N ARG A 55 -6.09 11.45 -6.47
CA ARG A 55 -6.60 12.73 -5.96
C ARG A 55 -7.49 12.57 -4.72
N GLU A 56 -8.00 11.37 -4.46
CA GLU A 56 -8.88 11.10 -3.32
C GLU A 56 -8.05 10.76 -2.08
N LEU A 57 -8.19 11.54 -1.01
CA LEU A 57 -7.48 11.32 0.25
C LEU A 57 -7.70 9.90 0.81
N ALA A 58 -8.90 9.33 0.59
CA ALA A 58 -9.21 7.96 1.00
C ALA A 58 -8.30 6.92 0.31
N PHE A 59 -8.00 7.12 -0.97
CA PHE A 59 -7.11 6.25 -1.73
C PHE A 59 -5.64 6.47 -1.36
N GLN A 60 -5.22 7.71 -1.14
CA GLN A 60 -3.89 8.02 -0.62
C GLN A 60 -3.63 7.30 0.72
N ARG A 61 -4.59 7.39 1.64
CA ARG A 61 -4.55 6.65 2.93
C ARG A 61 -4.50 5.15 2.71
N LEU A 62 -5.28 4.61 1.77
CA LEU A 62 -5.27 3.19 1.47
C LEU A 62 -3.89 2.68 1.04
N ILE A 63 -3.20 3.42 0.17
CA ILE A 63 -1.85 3.07 -0.27
C ILE A 63 -0.90 3.08 0.93
N PHE A 64 -0.95 4.13 1.76
CA PHE A 64 -0.11 4.23 2.96
C PHE A 64 -0.33 3.05 3.92
N VAL A 65 -1.58 2.69 4.20
CA VAL A 65 -1.94 1.53 5.03
C VAL A 65 -1.43 0.21 4.44
N THR A 66 -1.34 0.14 3.12
CA THR A 66 -0.84 -1.05 2.42
C THR A 66 0.67 -1.17 2.53
N MET A 67 1.39 -0.05 2.49
CA MET A 67 2.80 -0.01 2.84
C MET A 67 3.04 -0.44 4.29
N LEU A 68 2.24 0.05 5.25
CA LEU A 68 2.33 -0.37 6.66
C LEU A 68 2.07 -1.87 6.84
N ALA A 69 1.07 -2.41 6.15
CA ALA A 69 0.75 -3.84 6.19
C ALA A 69 1.81 -4.70 5.47
N TRP A 70 2.62 -4.11 4.59
CA TRP A 70 3.75 -4.81 3.97
C TRP A 70 4.96 -4.85 4.90
N ASN A 71 5.23 -3.75 5.61
CA ASN A 71 6.27 -3.66 6.64
C ASN A 71 6.08 -4.75 7.70
N ASP A 72 4.90 -4.74 8.31
CA ASP A 72 4.51 -5.72 9.33
C ASP A 72 3.22 -6.43 8.90
N PRO A 73 3.33 -7.56 8.18
CA PRO A 73 2.18 -8.30 7.71
C PRO A 73 1.53 -9.19 8.79
N TYR A 74 2.14 -9.32 9.98
CA TYR A 74 1.70 -10.21 11.05
C TYR A 74 1.31 -9.49 12.34
N ASP A 75 1.20 -8.16 12.34
CA ASP A 75 0.76 -7.36 13.49
C ASP A 75 -0.57 -7.91 14.05
N GLU A 76 -0.48 -8.66 15.16
CA GLU A 76 -1.53 -9.49 15.76
C GLU A 76 -2.53 -8.68 16.60
N ASP A 77 -2.71 -7.39 16.35
CA ASP A 77 -3.88 -6.65 16.85
C ASP A 77 -5.13 -7.06 16.04
N ASN A 78 -5.48 -8.33 16.25
CA ASN A 78 -6.69 -9.03 15.87
C ASN A 78 -7.88 -8.52 16.70
N ASP A 79 -8.08 -7.20 16.81
CA ASP A 79 -9.39 -6.71 17.22
C ASP A 79 -10.24 -6.49 15.96
N PRO A 80 -11.24 -7.34 15.68
CA PRO A 80 -12.18 -7.14 14.58
C PRO A 80 -13.01 -5.84 14.70
N HIS A 81 -12.92 -5.14 15.84
CA HIS A 81 -13.53 -3.83 16.09
C HIS A 81 -12.56 -2.65 16.06
N SER A 82 -11.26 -2.89 15.88
CA SER A 82 -10.30 -1.86 15.51
C SER A 82 -10.60 -1.43 14.07
N SER A 83 -11.56 -0.52 13.92
CA SER A 83 -11.46 0.41 12.80
C SER A 83 -10.05 0.95 12.88
N LEU A 84 -9.32 0.87 11.76
CA LEU A 84 -8.03 1.51 11.63
C LEU A 84 -8.28 3.01 11.74
N ASP A 85 -8.41 3.48 12.97
CA ASP A 85 -8.77 4.84 13.30
C ASP A 85 -7.61 5.70 12.88
N ASN A 86 -7.91 6.88 12.36
CA ASN A 86 -6.88 7.79 11.84
C ASN A 86 -5.77 8.04 12.88
N TYR A 87 -6.08 7.95 14.18
CA TYR A 87 -5.14 8.08 15.29
C TYR A 87 -4.11 6.95 15.37
N SER A 88 -4.48 5.70 15.08
CA SER A 88 -3.56 4.56 15.10
C SER A 88 -2.57 4.62 13.92
N ILE A 89 -2.96 5.25 12.81
CA ILE A 89 -2.13 5.42 11.62
C ILE A 89 -1.14 6.58 11.79
N LEU A 90 -1.52 7.66 12.48
CA LEU A 90 -0.73 8.88 12.65
C LEU A 90 0.64 8.65 13.32
N GLY A 91 0.76 7.66 14.20
CA GLY A 91 2.02 7.30 14.87
C GLY A 91 2.87 6.26 14.15
N ARG A 92 2.40 5.71 13.02
CA ARG A 92 3.06 4.61 12.29
C ARG A 92 3.91 5.19 11.16
N LEU A 93 5.08 4.60 10.96
CA LEU A 93 5.99 4.99 9.89
C LEU A 93 6.13 3.86 8.87
N VAL A 94 6.11 4.24 7.60
CA VAL A 94 6.46 3.34 6.49
C VAL A 94 7.97 3.30 6.34
N GLU A 95 8.51 2.11 6.15
CA GLU A 95 9.94 1.88 5.95
C GLU A 95 10.25 1.85 4.46
N GLU A 96 11.54 2.00 4.14
CA GLU A 96 12.05 2.11 2.77
C GLU A 96 11.61 0.92 1.92
N ASP A 97 11.71 -0.30 2.44
CA ASP A 97 11.39 -1.52 1.70
C ASP A 97 9.91 -1.59 1.28
N ALA A 98 8.97 -1.25 2.18
CA ALA A 98 7.55 -1.20 1.83
C ALA A 98 7.25 -0.12 0.80
N PHE A 99 7.87 1.05 0.95
CA PHE A 99 7.68 2.14 0.01
C PHE A 99 8.16 1.75 -1.39
N VAL A 100 9.40 1.25 -1.49
CA VAL A 100 10.01 0.82 -2.76
C VAL A 100 9.21 -0.30 -3.42
N ARG A 101 8.53 -1.15 -2.63
CA ARG A 101 7.74 -2.24 -3.16
C ARG A 101 6.35 -1.83 -3.62
N ILE A 102 5.66 -0.97 -2.87
CA ILE A 102 4.25 -0.64 -3.09
C ILE A 102 4.08 0.68 -3.85
N ALA A 103 4.89 1.72 -3.61
CA ALA A 103 4.71 3.02 -4.25
C ALA A 103 4.81 2.95 -5.79
N PRO A 104 5.82 2.25 -6.37
CA PRO A 104 5.93 2.13 -7.83
C PRO A 104 4.83 1.26 -8.48
N ALA A 105 4.07 0.52 -7.68
CA ALA A 105 2.89 -0.20 -8.16
C ALA A 105 1.81 0.74 -8.67
N VAL A 106 1.76 1.95 -8.11
CA VAL A 106 0.73 2.95 -8.38
C VAL A 106 1.24 3.86 -9.51
N ALA A 107 0.55 3.84 -10.64
CA ALA A 107 0.90 4.66 -11.79
C ALA A 107 1.05 6.14 -11.40
N GLY A 108 2.19 6.71 -11.79
CA GLY A 108 2.54 8.11 -11.55
C GLY A 108 3.12 8.42 -10.18
N VAL A 109 3.07 7.49 -9.21
CA VAL A 109 3.55 7.75 -7.83
C VAL A 109 5.06 7.67 -7.70
N ALA A 110 5.72 6.65 -8.26
CA ALA A 110 7.16 6.53 -8.16
C ALA A 110 7.68 5.63 -9.28
N ASP A 111 8.88 5.88 -9.76
CA ASP A 111 9.58 4.95 -10.65
C ASP A 111 10.34 3.91 -9.81
N ALA A 112 10.25 2.63 -10.18
CA ALA A 112 10.83 1.54 -9.40
C ALA A 112 12.36 1.63 -9.29
N SER A 113 13.05 2.22 -10.28
CA SER A 113 14.50 2.37 -10.26
C SER A 113 14.98 3.53 -9.38
N THR A 114 14.09 4.50 -9.10
CA THR A 114 14.41 5.71 -8.32
C THR A 114 13.67 5.78 -6.97
N ALA A 115 12.76 4.86 -6.68
CA ALA A 115 11.91 4.85 -5.49
C ALA A 115 12.71 4.95 -4.18
N HIS A 116 13.87 4.32 -4.12
CA HIS A 116 14.78 4.37 -2.97
C HIS A 116 15.34 5.79 -2.74
N HIS A 117 15.74 6.47 -3.81
CA HIS A 117 16.21 7.85 -3.74
C HIS A 117 15.07 8.81 -3.38
N LEU A 118 13.88 8.59 -3.94
CA LEU A 118 12.69 9.36 -3.61
C LEU A 118 12.33 9.22 -2.13
N PHE A 119 12.33 8.00 -1.60
CA PHE A 119 12.06 7.76 -0.18
C PHE A 119 13.03 8.54 0.72
N ARG A 120 14.33 8.45 0.44
CA ARG A 120 15.36 9.19 1.18
C ARG A 120 15.21 10.70 1.09
N ALA A 121 14.81 11.21 -0.08
CA ALA A 121 14.56 12.64 -0.25
C ALA A 121 13.33 13.12 0.54
N LEU A 122 12.29 12.28 0.63
CA LEU A 122 11.06 12.59 1.37
C LEU A 122 11.24 12.52 2.88
N VAL A 123 11.95 11.51 3.36
CA VAL A 123 12.13 11.23 4.81
C VAL A 123 13.30 12.03 5.38
N GLY A 124 14.32 12.33 4.58
CA GLY A 124 15.50 13.07 5.01
C GLY A 124 16.25 12.33 6.13
N ALA A 125 16.28 12.91 7.32
CA ALA A 125 16.92 12.32 8.50
C ALA A 125 15.93 11.59 9.44
N GLU A 126 14.65 11.53 9.08
CA GLU A 126 13.64 10.84 9.86
C GLU A 126 13.77 9.31 9.75
N LYS A 127 13.09 8.58 10.64
CA LYS A 127 13.19 7.11 10.70
C LYS A 127 12.31 6.39 9.69
N GLY A 128 11.39 7.09 9.04
CA GLY A 128 10.47 6.52 8.05
C GLY A 128 9.43 7.54 7.60
N LEU A 129 8.61 7.15 6.64
CA LEU A 129 7.62 8.02 6.01
C LEU A 129 6.32 8.06 6.84
N SER A 130 5.93 9.26 7.25
CA SER A 130 4.65 9.52 7.93
C SER A 130 3.49 9.73 6.94
N LEU A 131 2.25 9.62 7.43
CA LEU A 131 1.06 9.87 6.60
C LEU A 131 0.99 11.32 6.10
N ASP A 132 1.45 12.27 6.91
CA ASP A 132 1.43 13.69 6.55
C ASP A 132 2.42 13.95 5.42
N LEU A 133 3.66 13.45 5.53
CA LEU A 133 4.65 13.55 4.44
C LEU A 133 4.15 12.90 3.15
N TRP A 134 3.50 11.73 3.28
CA TRP A 134 2.92 11.03 2.13
C TRP A 134 1.81 11.85 1.44
N THR A 135 0.87 12.41 2.20
CA THR A 135 -0.23 13.20 1.60
C THR A 135 0.26 14.54 1.06
N THR A 136 1.25 15.18 1.69
CA THR A 136 1.94 16.36 1.14
C THR A 136 2.65 16.04 -0.17
N TYR A 137 3.40 14.94 -0.22
CA TYR A 137 4.08 14.50 -1.43
C TYR A 137 3.11 14.33 -2.61
N LEU A 138 2.02 13.58 -2.40
CA LEU A 138 1.01 13.39 -3.45
C LEU A 138 0.29 14.68 -3.81
N GLY A 139 0.09 15.59 -2.84
CA GLY A 139 -0.47 16.91 -3.08
C GLY A 139 0.39 17.76 -4.00
N GLU A 140 1.72 17.74 -3.84
CA GLU A 140 2.66 18.43 -4.74
C GLU A 140 2.79 17.73 -6.09
N LEU A 141 2.77 16.40 -6.12
CA LEU A 141 2.88 15.59 -7.34
C LEU A 141 1.70 15.80 -8.31
N LEU A 142 0.52 16.08 -7.77
CA LEU A 142 -0.74 16.20 -8.53
C LEU A 142 -1.13 17.64 -8.88
N LYS A 143 -0.31 18.63 -8.51
CA LYS A 143 -0.48 20.04 -8.93
C LYS A 143 -0.22 20.21 -10.42
#